data_AF-A0A1G9NFR2-F1
#
_entry.id   AF-A0A1G9NFR2-F1
#
_cell.length_a   1.000
_cell.length_b   1.000
_cell.length_c   1.000
_cell.angle_alpha   90.00
_cell.angle_beta   90.00
_cell.angle_gamma   90.00
#
_symmetry.space_group_name_H-M   'P 1'
#
loop_
_entity.id
_entity.type
_entity.pdbx_description
1 polymer ?
#
loop_
_entity_poly.entity_id
_entity_poly.type
_entity_poly.pdbx_seq_one_letter_code
_entity_poly.pdbx_strand_id
1 'polypeptide(L)'
;MEMDFFWLAIGIAVAGYFIGEGLKNFKNPETKGLIDSFSEEDDQQLLKESEVHYFMGITKEDAKSLKEDFPDIPHIVINHKVYYPKAKLREWLKNAGSKHT
;
A
#
# COMPACT_ATOMS: atom_id res chain seq x y z
N MET A 1 -14.18 46.57 8.75
CA MET A 1 -12.76 46.96 8.60
C MET A 1 -11.89 46.38 9.71
N GLU A 2 -12.02 46.75 11.00
CA GLU A 2 -11.18 46.15 12.07
C GLU A 2 -11.36 44.63 12.24
N MET A 3 -12.61 44.15 12.18
CA MET A 3 -12.90 42.72 12.27
C MET A 3 -12.35 41.92 11.09
N ASP A 4 -12.20 42.54 9.92
CA ASP A 4 -11.69 41.88 8.71
C ASP A 4 -10.18 41.62 8.84
N PHE A 5 -9.44 42.60 9.40
CA PHE A 5 -8.02 42.42 9.72
C PHE A 5 -7.80 41.41 10.86
N PHE A 6 -8.71 41.33 11.82
CA PHE A 6 -8.67 40.32 12.88
C PHE A 6 -8.78 38.89 12.31
N TRP A 7 -9.77 38.65 11.43
CA TRP A 7 -9.93 37.34 10.78
C TRP A 7 -8.76 37.01 9.84
N LEU A 8 -8.22 38.01 9.14
CA LEU A 8 -7.03 37.83 8.31
C LEU A 8 -5.81 37.42 9.14
N ALA A 9 -5.59 38.05 10.30
CA ALA A 9 -4.50 37.72 11.21
C ALA A 9 -4.63 36.28 11.75
N ILE A 10 -5.84 35.86 12.11
CA ILE A 10 -6.12 34.47 12.51
C ILE A 10 -5.81 33.50 11.37
N GLY A 11 -6.26 33.81 10.15
CA GLY A 11 -6.01 32.97 8.97
C GLY A 11 -4.52 32.79 8.70
N ILE A 12 -3.74 33.86 8.78
CA ILE A 12 -2.27 33.83 8.61
C ILE A 12 -1.61 33.01 9.73
N ALA A 13 -2.03 33.18 10.98
CA ALA A 13 -1.49 32.42 12.11
C ALA A 13 -1.76 30.91 11.98
N VAL A 14 -2.98 30.54 11.58
CA VAL A 14 -3.37 29.15 11.33
C VAL A 14 -2.57 28.56 10.16
N ALA A 15 -2.45 29.29 9.04
CA ALA A 15 -1.66 28.85 7.90
C ALA A 15 -0.17 28.67 8.26
N GLY A 16 0.40 29.62 9.03
CA GLY A 16 1.77 29.52 9.52
C GLY A 16 2.00 28.33 10.44
N TYR A 17 1.04 28.02 11.33
CA TYR A 17 1.08 26.83 12.18
C TYR A 17 1.09 25.54 11.35
N PHE A 18 0.20 25.41 10.37
CA PHE A 18 0.14 24.22 9.51
C PHE A 18 1.38 24.06 8.62
N ILE A 19 1.91 25.15 8.06
CA ILE A 19 3.16 25.10 7.27
C ILE A 19 4.34 24.72 8.18
N GLY A 20 4.41 25.28 9.38
CA GLY A 20 5.44 24.95 10.37
C GLY A 20 5.41 23.49 10.80
N GLU A 21 4.23 22.96 11.14
CA GLU A 21 4.02 21.54 11.45
C GLU A 21 4.33 20.63 10.26
N GLY A 22 3.93 21.02 9.05
CA GLY A 22 4.24 20.28 7.82
C GLY A 22 5.75 20.18 7.55
N LEU A 23 6.50 21.27 7.77
CA LEU A 23 7.95 21.29 7.58
C LEU A 23 8.73 20.52 8.66
N LYS A 24 8.19 20.40 9.89
CA LYS A 24 8.81 19.59 10.95
C LYS A 24 8.90 18.10 10.58
N ASN A 25 7.90 17.58 9.87
CA ASN A 25 7.89 16.19 9.39
C ASN A 25 8.61 15.99 8.05
N PHE A 26 8.90 17.06 7.31
CA PHE A 26 9.59 16.99 6.01
C PHE A 26 11.06 16.54 6.11
N LYS A 27 11.69 16.72 7.27
CA LYS A 27 13.12 16.36 7.50
C LYS A 27 13.35 14.90 7.89
N ASN A 28 12.30 14.09 8.04
CA ASN A 28 12.43 12.67 8.31
C ASN A 28 11.91 11.86 7.12
N PRO A 29 12.75 11.52 6.14
CA PRO A 29 12.36 10.70 4.98
C PRO A 29 11.96 9.26 5.38
N GLU A 30 12.20 8.87 6.64
CA GLU A 30 11.79 7.59 7.23
C GLU A 30 10.35 7.63 7.81
N THR A 31 9.71 8.79 7.92
CA THR A 31 8.31 8.86 8.34
C THR A 31 7.45 8.53 7.13
N LYS A 32 7.06 7.26 7.05
CA LYS A 32 5.99 6.74 6.19
C LYS A 32 4.91 7.80 5.99
N GLY A 33 4.78 8.29 4.76
CA GLY A 33 3.85 9.39 4.46
C GLY A 33 2.41 8.96 4.72
N LEU A 34 1.47 9.90 4.78
CA LEU A 34 0.03 9.59 4.79
C LEU A 34 -0.35 8.61 3.69
N ILE A 35 0.36 8.63 2.54
CA ILE A 35 0.21 7.69 1.45
C ILE A 35 0.63 6.26 1.85
N ASP A 36 1.72 6.10 2.60
CA ASP A 36 2.12 4.79 3.16
C ASP A 36 1.14 4.28 4.22
N SER A 37 0.49 5.16 4.99
CA SER A 37 -0.56 4.74 5.92
C SER A 37 -1.80 4.17 5.20
N PHE A 38 -2.13 4.69 4.00
CA PHE A 38 -3.16 4.09 3.15
C PHE A 38 -2.67 2.79 2.47
N SER A 39 -1.38 2.66 2.19
CA SER A 39 -0.77 1.40 1.75
C SER A 39 -0.85 0.32 2.83
N GLU A 40 -0.59 0.66 4.09
CA GLU A 40 -0.50 -0.30 5.19
C GLU A 40 -1.81 -1.06 5.47
N GLU A 41 -2.98 -0.42 5.31
CA GLU A 41 -4.27 -1.10 5.47
C GLU A 41 -4.55 -2.11 4.35
N ASP A 42 -4.06 -1.82 3.14
CA ASP A 42 -4.22 -2.68 1.96
C ASP A 42 -3.11 -3.74 1.88
N ASP A 43 -1.97 -3.49 2.52
CA ASP A 43 -0.79 -4.36 2.55
C ASP A 43 -0.94 -5.56 3.49
N GLN A 44 -1.81 -5.46 4.50
CA GLN A 44 -2.11 -6.54 5.43
C GLN A 44 -3.19 -7.51 4.92
N GLN A 45 -3.77 -7.25 3.74
CA GLN A 45 -4.83 -8.10 3.19
C GLN A 45 -4.30 -9.45 2.72
N LEU A 46 -5.06 -10.50 3.06
CA LEU A 46 -4.86 -11.85 2.57
C LEU A 46 -5.90 -12.15 1.49
N LEU A 47 -5.42 -12.46 0.29
CA LEU A 47 -6.25 -12.91 -0.82
C LEU A 47 -6.46 -14.42 -0.71
N LYS A 48 -7.69 -14.90 -0.88
CA LYS A 48 -7.92 -16.34 -1.05
C LYS A 48 -7.35 -16.80 -2.38
N GLU A 49 -7.01 -18.07 -2.48
CA GLU A 49 -6.67 -18.70 -3.76
C GLU A 49 -7.76 -18.47 -4.83
N SER A 50 -9.04 -18.51 -4.43
CA SER A 50 -10.15 -18.21 -5.34
C SER A 50 -10.22 -16.76 -5.81
N GLU A 51 -9.49 -15.83 -5.20
CA GLU A 51 -9.48 -14.39 -5.50
C GLU A 51 -8.15 -13.95 -6.15
N VAL A 52 -7.10 -14.77 -6.05
CA VAL A 52 -5.76 -14.45 -6.56
C VAL A 52 -5.76 -14.22 -8.08
N HIS A 53 -6.58 -14.98 -8.81
CA HIS A 53 -6.72 -14.85 -10.26
C HIS A 53 -7.18 -13.43 -10.68
N TYR A 54 -8.09 -12.83 -9.91
CA TYR A 54 -8.59 -11.48 -10.15
C TYR A 54 -7.50 -10.44 -9.90
N PHE A 55 -6.74 -10.60 -8.82
CA PHE A 55 -5.64 -9.70 -8.48
C PHE A 55 -4.50 -9.76 -9.51
N MET A 56 -4.21 -10.94 -10.03
CA MET A 56 -3.10 -11.17 -10.98
C MET A 56 -3.49 -10.94 -12.44
N GLY A 57 -4.78 -10.82 -12.75
CA GLY A 57 -5.26 -10.68 -14.13
C GLY A 57 -5.09 -11.95 -14.97
N ILE A 58 -5.18 -13.13 -14.33
CA ILE A 58 -5.05 -14.45 -14.99
C ILE A 58 -6.35 -15.25 -14.87
N THR A 59 -6.43 -16.38 -15.58
CA THR A 59 -7.58 -17.28 -15.47
C THR A 59 -7.61 -18.01 -14.12
N LYS A 60 -8.78 -18.53 -13.73
CA LYS A 60 -8.92 -19.33 -12.50
C LYS A 60 -8.15 -20.65 -12.62
N GLU A 61 -8.04 -21.17 -13.82
CA GLU A 61 -7.34 -22.40 -14.16
C GLU A 61 -5.84 -22.23 -13.95
N ASP A 62 -5.24 -21.16 -14.51
CA ASP A 62 -3.82 -20.86 -14.35
C ASP A 62 -3.45 -20.55 -12.89
N ALA A 63 -4.37 -19.92 -12.16
CA ALA A 63 -4.18 -19.61 -10.74
C ALA A 63 -4.08 -20.86 -9.84
N LYS A 64 -4.58 -22.03 -10.27
CA LYS A 64 -4.45 -23.29 -9.51
C LYS A 64 -3.06 -23.89 -9.66
N SER A 65 -2.48 -23.78 -10.86
CA SER A 65 -1.12 -24.27 -11.15
C SER A 65 -0.05 -23.34 -10.58
N LEU A 66 -0.41 -22.12 -10.18
CA LEU A 66 0.50 -21.07 -9.73
C LEU A 66 1.49 -21.51 -8.64
N LYS A 67 1.03 -22.34 -7.69
CA LYS A 67 1.88 -22.86 -6.61
C LYS A 67 2.81 -23.98 -7.09
N GLU A 68 2.39 -24.73 -8.10
CA GLU A 68 3.19 -25.80 -8.71
C GLU A 68 4.26 -25.21 -9.64
N ASP A 69 3.87 -24.24 -10.46
CA ASP A 69 4.73 -23.55 -11.42
C ASP A 69 5.74 -22.62 -10.73
N PHE A 70 5.32 -21.97 -9.63
CA PHE A 70 6.13 -21.03 -8.85
C PHE A 70 6.15 -21.41 -7.36
N PRO A 71 6.96 -22.39 -6.95
CA PRO A 71 7.00 -22.85 -5.56
C PRO A 71 7.51 -21.77 -4.57
N ASP A 72 8.19 -20.74 -5.07
CA ASP A 72 8.67 -19.58 -4.29
C ASP A 72 7.62 -18.48 -4.12
N ILE A 73 6.41 -18.66 -4.65
CA ILE A 73 5.34 -17.66 -4.54
C ILE A 73 4.98 -17.40 -3.07
N PRO A 74 4.86 -16.13 -2.65
CA PRO A 74 4.54 -15.79 -1.26
C PRO A 74 3.11 -16.22 -0.90
N HIS A 75 2.99 -17.20 -0.01
CA HIS A 75 1.72 -17.72 0.46
C HIS A 75 1.78 -18.09 1.95
N ILE A 76 0.61 -18.24 2.56
CA ILE A 76 0.41 -18.67 3.95
C ILE A 76 -0.69 -19.71 3.95
N VAL A 77 -0.57 -20.73 4.81
CA VAL A 77 -1.60 -21.75 5.01
C VAL A 77 -2.29 -21.52 6.35
N ILE A 78 -3.60 -21.26 6.33
CA ILE A 78 -4.44 -21.08 7.52
C ILE A 78 -5.62 -22.03 7.42
N ASN A 79 -5.77 -22.93 8.39
CA ASN A 79 -6.83 -23.95 8.40
C ASN A 79 -6.92 -24.75 7.08
N HIS A 80 -5.78 -25.26 6.62
CA HIS A 80 -5.66 -26.03 5.35
C HIS A 80 -6.06 -25.26 4.08
N LYS A 81 -6.25 -23.93 4.16
CA LYS A 81 -6.54 -23.07 3.02
C LYS A 81 -5.34 -22.20 2.71
N VAL A 82 -5.06 -22.01 1.43
CA VAL A 82 -3.96 -21.17 0.95
C VAL A 82 -4.46 -19.73 0.80
N TYR A 83 -3.65 -18.81 1.32
CA TYR A 83 -3.85 -17.38 1.24
C TYR A 83 -2.59 -16.70 0.72
N TYR A 84 -2.76 -15.64 -0.05
CA TYR A 84 -1.68 -14.87 -0.63
C TYR A 84 -1.65 -13.47 -0.03
N PRO A 85 -0.56 -13.07 0.65
CA PRO A 85 -0.41 -11.70 1.15
C PRO A 85 -0.32 -10.73 -0.02
N LYS A 86 -1.29 -9.80 -0.13
CA LYS A 86 -1.47 -8.91 -1.28
C LYS A 86 -0.21 -8.08 -1.59
N ALA A 87 0.43 -7.52 -0.56
CA ALA A 87 1.67 -6.74 -0.71
C ALA A 87 2.83 -7.58 -1.25
N LYS A 88 3.11 -8.71 -0.61
CA LYS A 88 4.21 -9.60 -1.01
C LYS A 88 3.99 -10.19 -2.39
N LEU A 89 2.76 -10.56 -2.73
CA LEU A 89 2.41 -11.06 -4.05
C LEU A 89 2.66 -9.99 -5.13
N ARG A 90 2.31 -8.72 -4.84
CA ARG A 90 2.60 -7.59 -5.74
C ARG A 90 4.08 -7.39 -5.97
N GLU A 91 4.87 -7.43 -4.90
CA GLU A 91 6.32 -7.30 -4.97
C GLU A 91 6.95 -8.46 -5.75
N TRP A 92 6.51 -9.69 -5.48
CA TRP A 92 6.94 -10.87 -6.20
C TRP A 92 6.64 -10.75 -7.70
N LEU A 93 5.46 -10.27 -8.10
CA LEU A 93 5.09 -10.08 -9.52
C LEU A 93 6.02 -9.10 -10.25
N LYS A 94 6.42 -7.99 -9.60
CA LYS A 94 7.37 -7.03 -10.16
C LYS A 94 8.72 -7.69 -10.48
N ASN A 95 9.14 -8.63 -9.63
CA ASN A 95 10.42 -9.34 -9.77
C ASN A 95 10.33 -10.54 -10.71
N ALA A 96 9.20 -11.25 -10.74
CA ALA A 96 9.00 -12.46 -11.55
C ALA A 96 9.13 -12.18 -13.05
N GLY A 97 8.60 -11.05 -13.53
CA GLY A 97 8.73 -10.65 -14.94
C GLY A 97 10.15 -10.25 -15.37
N SER A 98 11.04 -9.94 -14.43
CA SER A 98 12.40 -9.45 -14.71
C SER A 98 13.46 -10.56 -14.79
N LYS A 99 13.16 -11.78 -14.35
CA LYS A 99 14.11 -12.91 -14.36
C LYS A 99 14.21 -13.64 -15.71
N HIS A 100 13.41 -13.27 -16.71
CA HIS A 100 13.32 -13.97 -18.01
C HIS A 100 13.75 -13.15 -19.24
N THR A 101 14.47 -12.05 -19.06
CA THR A 101 15.14 -11.29 -20.15
C THR A 101 16.63 -11.25 -19.97
#